data_AF-A0A5C7PEK1-F1
#
_entry.id   AF-A0A5C7PEK1-F1
#
_cell.length_a   1.000
_cell.length_b   1.000
_cell.length_c   1.000
_cell.angle_alpha   90.00
_cell.angle_beta   90.00
_cell.angle_gamma   90.00
#
_symmetry.space_group_name_H-M   'P 1'
#
loop_
_entity.id
_entity.type
_entity.pdbx_description
1 polymer ?
#
loop_
_entity_poly.entity_id
_entity_poly.type
_entity_poly.pdbx_seq_one_letter_code
_entity_poly.pdbx_strand_id
1 'polypeptide(L)'
;MDITPQPRQEPFWHLLYRYLWPFACFRDVTRGTLLERRQNYRHNREMGVYLPGFMAKWATLTLVFFLLGMAFEELLEVVLPAACCYVTSTWALTICVQLSVAWLWLRRFPELH
;
A
#
# COMPACT_ATOMS: atom_id res chain seq x y z
N MET A 1 10.71 35.60 -20.54
CA MET A 1 11.35 34.74 -19.52
C MET A 1 10.51 33.48 -19.43
N ASP A 2 11.00 32.40 -20.00
CA ASP A 2 10.30 31.12 -20.12
C ASP A 2 10.50 30.36 -18.80
N ILE A 3 9.48 30.34 -17.93
CA ILE A 3 9.51 29.56 -16.69
C ILE A 3 9.02 28.16 -17.05
N THR A 4 9.84 27.39 -17.77
CA THR A 4 9.62 25.95 -17.86
C THR A 4 9.97 25.37 -16.48
N PRO A 5 9.02 24.81 -15.72
CA PRO A 5 9.35 24.19 -14.45
C PRO A 5 10.30 23.03 -14.75
N GLN A 6 11.55 23.12 -14.27
CA GLN A 6 12.47 22.00 -14.39
C GLN A 6 11.84 20.76 -13.74
N PRO A 7 11.84 19.60 -14.41
CA PRO A 7 11.37 18.36 -13.80
C PRO A 7 12.29 18.07 -12.61
N ARG A 8 11.76 18.32 -11.41
CA ARG A 8 12.44 18.03 -10.16
C ARG A 8 12.68 16.52 -10.16
N GLN A 9 13.94 16.09 -10.34
CA GLN A 9 14.29 14.68 -10.34
C GLN A 9 13.94 14.11 -8.97
N GLU A 10 12.83 13.39 -8.89
CA GLU A 10 12.45 12.69 -7.67
C GLU A 10 13.40 11.50 -7.50
N PRO A 11 13.97 11.29 -6.30
CA PRO A 11 14.83 10.15 -6.06
C PRO A 11 14.04 8.85 -6.24
N PHE A 12 14.67 7.84 -6.84
CA PHE A 12 14.05 6.54 -7.14
C PHE A 12 13.31 5.92 -5.94
N TRP A 13 13.88 6.04 -4.73
CA TRP A 13 13.28 5.55 -3.50
C TRP A 13 11.94 6.20 -3.17
N HIS A 14 11.76 7.48 -3.52
CA HIS A 14 10.51 8.20 -3.33
C HIS A 14 9.41 7.69 -4.28
N LEU A 15 9.79 7.39 -5.52
CA LEU A 15 8.90 6.77 -6.50
C LEU A 15 8.49 5.36 -6.06
N LEU A 16 9.45 4.56 -5.57
CA LEU A 16 9.17 3.22 -5.07
C LEU A 16 8.26 3.24 -3.85
N TYR A 17 8.52 4.14 -2.89
CA TYR A 17 7.67 4.35 -1.73
C TYR A 17 6.24 4.71 -2.15
N ARG A 18 6.07 5.67 -3.06
CA ARG A 18 4.74 6.09 -3.54
C ARG A 18 4.04 5.01 -4.38
N TYR A 19 4.79 4.15 -5.06
CA TYR A 19 4.24 3.03 -5.81
C TYR A 19 3.74 1.88 -4.92
N LEU A 20 4.39 1.67 -3.77
CA LEU A 20 4.06 0.63 -2.80
C LEU A 20 3.07 1.11 -1.74
N TRP A 21 3.10 2.38 -1.36
CA TRP A 21 2.38 2.91 -0.21
C TRP A 21 1.18 3.79 -0.61
N PRO A 22 -0.06 3.33 -0.40
CA PRO A 22 -1.25 4.08 -0.81
C PRO A 22 -1.57 5.27 0.10
N PHE A 23 -1.17 5.23 1.38
CA PHE A 23 -1.56 6.25 2.37
C PHE A 23 -0.97 7.64 2.10
N ALA A 24 0.05 7.75 1.24
CA ALA A 24 0.56 9.05 0.79
C ALA A 24 -0.51 9.87 0.04
N CYS A 25 -1.54 9.24 -0.51
CA CYS A 25 -2.67 9.89 -1.17
C CYS A 25 -3.82 10.29 -0.23
N PHE A 26 -3.77 9.89 1.04
CA PHE A 26 -4.85 10.11 2.00
C PHE A 26 -4.58 11.35 2.85
N ARG A 27 -5.63 12.15 3.07
CA ARG A 27 -5.60 13.35 3.92
C ARG A 27 -6.02 13.00 5.35
N ASP A 28 -5.42 13.69 6.31
CA ASP A 28 -5.80 13.56 7.72
C ASP A 28 -7.20 14.18 7.95
N VAL A 29 -8.12 13.36 8.47
CA VAL A 29 -9.50 13.75 8.78
C VAL A 29 -9.70 14.18 10.22
N THR A 30 -8.66 14.12 11.07
CA THR A 30 -8.74 14.51 12.49
C THR A 30 -8.50 16.00 12.71
N ARG A 31 -7.93 16.70 11.71
CA ARG A 31 -7.55 18.12 11.79
C ARG A 31 -8.56 19.02 11.07
N GLY A 32 -8.65 20.27 11.51
CA GLY A 32 -9.50 21.30 10.89
C GLY A 32 -10.93 21.37 11.44
N THR A 33 -11.71 22.28 10.86
CA THR A 33 -13.13 22.52 11.13
C THR A 33 -14.00 21.35 10.65
N LEU A 34 -15.25 21.24 11.13
CA LEU A 34 -16.16 20.16 10.72
C LEU A 34 -16.37 20.08 9.20
N LEU A 35 -16.36 21.23 8.52
CA LEU A 35 -16.53 21.30 7.07
C LEU A 35 -15.28 20.75 6.34
N GLU A 36 -14.09 21.11 6.80
CA GLU A 36 -12.81 20.63 6.25
C GLU A 36 -12.65 19.12 6.44
N ARG A 37 -13.04 18.59 7.61
CA ARG A 37 -13.00 17.14 7.88
C ARG A 37 -13.90 16.36 6.91
N ARG A 38 -15.11 16.86 6.64
CA ARG A 38 -16.04 16.26 5.67
C ARG A 38 -15.48 16.30 4.25
N GLN A 39 -14.84 17.39 3.86
CA GLN A 39 -14.19 17.50 2.55
C GLN A 39 -13.01 16.54 2.41
N ASN A 40 -12.14 16.45 3.43
CA ASN A 40 -11.01 15.52 3.46
C ASN A 40 -11.48 14.06 3.41
N TYR A 41 -12.58 13.72 4.09
CA TYR A 41 -13.16 12.38 4.04
C TYR A 41 -13.71 12.04 2.65
N ARG A 42 -14.44 12.96 2.01
CA ARG A 42 -14.93 12.77 0.64
C ARG A 42 -13.78 12.52 -0.34
N HIS A 43 -12.70 13.30 -0.22
CA HIS A 43 -11.49 13.11 -1.02
C HIS A 43 -10.85 11.73 -0.79
N ASN A 44 -10.69 11.31 0.47
CA ASN A 44 -10.16 9.99 0.81
C ASN A 44 -11.01 8.86 0.24
N ARG A 45 -12.34 9.04 0.17
CA ARG A 45 -13.26 8.06 -0.40
C ARG A 45 -13.09 7.94 -1.92
N GLU A 46 -12.96 9.06 -2.63
CA GLU A 46 -12.66 9.07 -4.06
C GLU A 46 -11.32 8.39 -4.35
N MET A 47 -10.31 8.59 -3.50
CA MET A 47 -9.02 7.92 -3.59
C MET A 47 -9.06 6.44 -3.17
N GLY A 48 -10.07 6.03 -2.40
CA GLY A 48 -10.29 4.64 -1.95
C GLY A 48 -10.43 3.64 -3.11
N VAL A 49 -10.82 4.08 -4.30
CA VAL A 49 -10.94 3.25 -5.50
C VAL A 49 -9.59 2.69 -5.95
N TYR A 50 -8.47 3.33 -5.60
CA TYR A 50 -7.13 2.89 -5.99
C TYR A 50 -6.54 1.81 -5.05
N LEU A 51 -7.07 1.65 -3.83
CA LEU A 51 -6.57 0.69 -2.83
C LEU A 51 -6.51 -0.76 -3.34
N PRO A 52 -7.54 -1.30 -4.02
CA PRO A 52 -7.49 -2.65 -4.56
C PRO A 52 -6.29 -2.88 -5.50
N GLY A 53 -5.86 -1.86 -6.24
CA GLY A 53 -4.66 -1.94 -7.07
C GLY A 53 -3.38 -2.10 -6.25
N PHE A 54 -3.26 -1.41 -5.11
CA PHE A 54 -2.14 -1.61 -4.19
C PHE A 54 -2.23 -2.96 -3.48
N MET A 55 -3.42 -3.39 -3.06
CA MET A 55 -3.65 -4.70 -2.45
C MET A 55 -3.20 -5.82 -3.39
N ALA A 56 -3.53 -5.75 -4.69
CA ALA A 56 -3.11 -6.74 -5.67
C ALA A 56 -1.57 -6.83 -5.79
N LYS A 57 -0.85 -5.70 -5.75
CA LYS A 57 0.62 -5.67 -5.77
C LYS A 57 1.20 -6.38 -4.55
N TRP A 58 0.70 -6.05 -3.36
CA TRP A 58 1.16 -6.67 -2.10
C TRP A 58 0.80 -8.16 -2.02
N ALA A 59 -0.40 -8.55 -2.45
CA ALA A 59 -0.81 -9.94 -2.55
C ALA A 59 0.07 -10.74 -3.52
N THR A 60 0.41 -10.15 -4.67
CA THR A 60 1.33 -10.77 -5.63
C THR A 60 2.72 -10.93 -5.00
N LEU A 61 3.23 -9.92 -4.29
CA LEU A 61 4.51 -9.99 -3.60
C LEU A 61 4.53 -11.09 -2.53
N THR A 62 3.48 -11.17 -1.71
CA THR A 62 3.29 -12.24 -0.72
C THR A 62 3.34 -13.60 -1.38
N LEU A 63 2.56 -13.80 -2.46
CA LEU A 63 2.48 -15.07 -3.17
C LEU A 63 3.84 -15.46 -3.77
N VAL A 64 4.52 -14.53 -4.42
CA VAL A 64 5.83 -14.76 -5.04
C VAL A 64 6.86 -15.20 -3.98
N PHE A 65 6.98 -14.48 -2.86
CA PHE A 65 7.92 -14.86 -1.81
C PHE A 65 7.54 -16.15 -1.10
N PHE A 66 6.24 -16.43 -0.95
CA PHE A 66 5.79 -17.69 -0.37
C PHE A 66 6.17 -18.88 -1.25
N LEU A 67 5.88 -18.81 -2.56
CA LEU A 67 6.25 -19.84 -3.53
C LEU A 67 7.76 -20.00 -3.65
N LEU A 68 8.52 -18.90 -3.57
CA LEU A 68 9.97 -18.94 -3.56
C LEU A 68 10.50 -19.65 -2.31
N GLY A 69 9.91 -19.40 -1.14
CA GLY A 69 10.21 -20.10 0.11
C GLY A 69 9.97 -21.61 -0.01
N MET A 70 8.79 -21.99 -0.52
CA MET A 70 8.44 -23.39 -0.81
C MET A 70 9.46 -24.03 -1.76
N ALA A 71 9.84 -23.33 -2.83
CA ALA A 71 10.81 -23.86 -3.80
C ALA A 71 12.21 -24.04 -3.18
N PHE A 72 12.67 -23.13 -2.33
CA PHE A 72 13.96 -23.28 -1.64
C PHE A 72 13.96 -24.44 -0.65
N GLU A 73 12.83 -24.67 0.01
CA GLU A 73 12.66 -25.75 0.97
C GLU A 73 12.55 -27.13 0.27
N GLU A 74 11.69 -27.24 -0.74
CA GLU A 74 11.39 -28.52 -1.41
C GLU A 74 12.42 -28.93 -2.47
N LEU A 75 12.99 -27.97 -3.23
CA LEU A 75 13.91 -28.32 -4.33
C LEU A 75 15.38 -28.26 -3.91
N LEU A 76 15.73 -27.38 -2.98
CA LEU A 76 17.12 -27.05 -2.67
C LEU A 76 17.54 -27.44 -1.25
N GLU A 77 16.57 -27.83 -0.39
CA GLU A 77 16.79 -28.19 1.02
C GLU A 77 17.56 -27.12 1.82
N VAL A 78 17.51 -25.85 1.38
CA VAL A 78 18.24 -24.75 2.04
C VAL A 78 17.30 -23.96 2.94
N VAL A 79 17.45 -24.17 4.24
CA VAL A 79 16.55 -23.63 5.28
C VAL A 79 16.66 -22.10 5.42
N LEU A 80 17.87 -21.53 5.33
CA LEU A 80 18.08 -20.09 5.59
C LEU A 80 17.40 -19.19 4.55
N PRO A 81 17.59 -19.37 3.22
CA PRO A 81 16.88 -18.59 2.21
C PRO A 81 15.37 -18.77 2.26
N ALA A 82 14.89 -20.00 2.50
CA ALA A 82 13.47 -20.29 2.65
C ALA A 82 12.86 -19.47 3.81
N ALA A 83 13.52 -19.47 4.97
CA ALA A 83 13.09 -18.67 6.13
C ALA A 83 13.03 -17.17 5.83
N CYS A 84 14.04 -16.60 5.14
CA CYS A 84 14.02 -15.20 4.71
C CYS A 84 12.82 -14.90 3.79
N CYS A 85 12.50 -15.81 2.88
CA CYS A 85 11.36 -15.68 1.97
C CYS A 85 10.03 -15.69 2.74
N TYR A 86 9.85 -16.63 3.67
CA TYR A 86 8.64 -16.71 4.49
C TYR A 86 8.45 -15.48 5.39
N VAL A 87 9.53 -14.98 6.02
CA VAL A 87 9.48 -13.74 6.82
C VAL A 87 9.03 -12.56 5.94
N THR A 88 9.63 -12.41 4.76
CA THR A 88 9.30 -11.33 3.82
C THR A 88 7.85 -11.45 3.33
N SER A 89 7.39 -12.67 3.02
CA SER A 89 6.01 -12.95 2.62
C SER A 89 5.02 -12.59 3.73
N THR A 90 5.34 -12.92 4.98
CA THR A 90 4.51 -12.61 6.17
C THR A 90 4.36 -11.10 6.38
N TRP A 91 5.46 -10.35 6.22
CA TRP A 91 5.43 -8.89 6.29
C TRP A 91 4.56 -8.28 5.18
N ALA A 92 4.75 -8.74 3.93
CA ALA A 92 3.93 -8.30 2.80
C ALA A 92 2.44 -8.63 3.00
N LEU A 93 2.13 -9.80 3.57
CA LEU A 93 0.76 -10.22 3.88
C LEU A 93 0.13 -9.32 4.93
N THR A 94 0.89 -8.97 5.97
CA THR A 94 0.44 -8.07 7.04
C THR A 94 0.09 -6.68 6.50
N ILE A 95 0.86 -6.17 5.54
CA ILE A 95 0.54 -4.91 4.84
C ILE A 95 -0.74 -5.09 4.00
N CYS A 96 -0.84 -6.18 3.23
CA CYS A 96 -2.03 -6.48 2.42
C CYS A 96 -3.32 -6.52 3.27
N VAL A 97 -3.26 -7.15 4.44
CA VAL A 97 -4.38 -7.23 5.39
C VAL A 97 -4.76 -5.85 5.92
N GLN A 98 -3.78 -5.02 6.32
CA GLN A 98 -4.06 -3.65 6.77
C GLN A 98 -4.74 -2.81 5.68
N LEU A 99 -4.27 -2.91 4.43
CA LEU A 99 -4.90 -2.24 3.29
C LEU A 99 -6.32 -2.74 3.03
N SER A 100 -6.55 -4.04 3.16
CA SER A 100 -7.86 -4.66 3.02
C SER A 100 -8.84 -4.15 4.06
N VAL A 101 -8.41 -4.09 5.32
CA VAL A 101 -9.22 -3.56 6.44
C VAL A 101 -9.54 -2.09 6.21
N ALA A 102 -8.56 -1.27 5.82
CA ALA A 102 -8.77 0.14 5.51
C ALA A 102 -9.74 0.35 4.35
N TRP A 103 -9.62 -0.46 3.29
CA TRP A 103 -10.53 -0.41 2.15
C TRP A 103 -11.95 -0.84 2.52
N LEU A 104 -12.10 -1.94 3.26
CA LEU A 104 -13.38 -2.39 3.76
C LEU A 104 -14.03 -1.34 4.65
N TRP A 105 -13.27 -0.67 5.51
CA TRP A 105 -13.75 0.41 6.35
C TRP A 105 -14.30 1.58 5.51
N LEU A 106 -13.52 2.05 4.53
CA LEU A 106 -13.91 3.14 3.62
C LEU A 106 -15.16 2.80 2.79
N ARG A 107 -15.35 1.51 2.45
CA ARG A 107 -16.49 1.05 1.65
C ARG A 107 -17.73 0.76 2.50
N ARG A 108 -17.56 0.24 3.71
CA ARG A 108 -18.65 -0.28 4.56
C ARG A 108 -19.28 0.78 5.45
N PHE A 109 -18.56 1.83 5.82
CA PHE A 109 -19.06 2.91 6.67
C PHE A 109 -19.20 4.26 5.94
N PRO A 110 -20.05 4.36 4.89
CA PRO A 110 -20.24 5.62 4.19
C PRO A 110 -21.02 6.67 5.01
N GLU A 111 -21.70 6.25 6.09
CA GLU A 111 -22.71 7.05 6.79
C GLU A 111 -22.27 7.55 8.18
N LEU A 112 -21.02 7.31 8.59
CA LEU A 112 -20.63 7.64 9.96
C LEU A 112 -20.62 9.16 10.24
N HIS A 113 -20.69 10.09 9.27
CA HIS A 113 -20.80 11.56 9.51
C HIS A 113 -21.38 12.41 8.36
#